data_AF-A0A1I9YFY7-F1
#
_entry.id   AF-A0A1I9YFY7-F1
#
_cell.length_a   1.000
_cell.length_b   1.000
_cell.length_c   1.000
_cell.angle_alpha   90.00
_cell.angle_beta   90.00
_cell.angle_gamma   90.00
#
_symmetry.space_group_name_H-M   'P 1'
#
loop_
_entity.id
_entity.type
_entity.pdbx_description
1 polymer ?
#
loop_
_entity_poly.entity_id
_entity_poly.type
_entity_poly.pdbx_seq_one_letter_code
_entity_poly.pdbx_strand_id
1 'polypeptide(L)'
;MTNPQHAAKDAAHGAWPVDDISGLALRLPEVEPRRYFDAQAKEAYQESLLKWPVLARLMNLVPRDEADVQAARGERQASALK
;
A
#
# COMPACT_ATOMS: atom_id res chain seq x y z
N MET A 1 -27.48 -1.10 -21.01
CA MET A 1 -27.21 0.31 -20.67
C MET A 1 -27.20 0.43 -19.16
N THR A 2 -26.04 0.23 -18.51
CA THR A 2 -25.94 0.31 -17.05
C THR A 2 -25.76 1.76 -16.64
N ASN A 3 -26.57 2.17 -15.67
CA ASN A 3 -26.86 3.54 -15.30
C ASN A 3 -25.63 4.22 -14.63
N PRO A 4 -25.12 5.36 -15.13
CA PRO A 4 -23.96 6.06 -14.56
C PRO A 4 -24.22 6.69 -13.17
N GLN A 5 -25.46 6.63 -12.68
CA GLN A 5 -25.86 7.26 -11.42
C GLN A 5 -25.38 6.55 -10.15
N HIS A 6 -24.92 5.29 -10.24
CA HIS A 6 -24.33 4.60 -9.08
C HIS A 6 -22.91 5.07 -8.75
N ALA A 7 -22.13 5.54 -9.72
CA ALA A 7 -20.76 5.99 -9.47
C ALA A 7 -20.69 7.35 -8.75
N ALA A 8 -21.72 8.19 -8.89
CA ALA A 8 -21.72 9.54 -8.34
C ALA A 8 -22.23 9.63 -6.89
N LYS A 9 -22.95 8.61 -6.41
CA LYS A 9 -23.61 8.69 -5.09
C LYS A 9 -22.67 8.36 -3.92
N ASP A 10 -21.56 7.69 -4.18
CA ASP A 10 -20.51 7.42 -3.18
C ASP A 10 -19.56 8.62 -2.96
N ALA A 11 -19.61 9.64 -3.82
CA ALA A 11 -18.75 10.82 -3.72
C ALA A 11 -19.19 11.85 -2.65
N ALA A 12 -20.42 11.74 -2.11
CA ALA A 12 -21.01 12.76 -1.24
C ALA A 12 -20.90 12.49 0.27
N HIS A 13 -20.49 11.29 0.68
CA HIS A 13 -20.28 10.94 2.09
C HIS A 13 -18.81 10.67 2.35
N GLY A 14 -17.98 11.72 2.34
CA GLY A 14 -16.62 11.70 2.91
C GLY A 14 -15.91 10.36 2.78
N ALA A 15 -15.92 9.80 1.57
CA ALA A 15 -15.48 8.44 1.30
C ALA A 15 -13.97 8.42 1.44
N TRP A 16 -13.53 8.24 2.69
CA TRP A 16 -12.15 7.96 2.97
C TRP A 16 -11.78 6.70 2.21
N PRO A 17 -10.70 6.73 1.42
CA PRO A 17 -10.07 5.50 0.99
C PRO A 17 -9.87 4.64 2.23
N VAL A 18 -10.23 3.36 2.13
CA VAL A 18 -10.30 2.42 3.28
C VAL A 18 -8.97 2.38 4.07
N ASP A 19 -7.86 2.82 3.45
CA ASP A 19 -6.52 2.83 4.02
C ASP A 19 -5.77 4.20 3.89
N ASP A 20 -6.47 5.34 3.96
CA ASP A 20 -5.80 6.66 3.92
C ASP A 20 -5.30 7.13 5.30
N ILE A 21 -4.26 6.47 5.80
CA ILE A 21 -3.57 6.85 7.04
C ILE A 21 -2.96 8.26 6.98
N SER A 22 -2.60 8.70 5.77
CA SER A 22 -2.01 10.03 5.54
C SER A 22 -3.03 11.12 5.78
N GLY A 23 -4.24 10.97 5.22
CA GLY A 23 -5.33 11.87 5.53
C GLY A 23 -5.74 11.78 7.00
N LEU A 24 -5.71 10.59 7.62
CA LEU A 24 -6.07 10.45 9.04
C LEU A 24 -5.14 11.30 9.92
N ALA A 25 -3.84 11.28 9.64
CA ALA A 25 -2.88 12.12 10.35
C ALA A 25 -3.04 13.63 10.12
N LEU A 26 -3.64 14.06 9.00
CA LEU A 26 -3.98 15.47 8.80
C LEU A 26 -5.08 15.94 9.77
N ARG A 27 -5.91 15.03 10.28
CA ARG A 27 -7.03 15.36 11.17
C ARG A 27 -6.78 14.97 12.62
N LEU A 28 -5.95 13.95 12.85
CA LEU A 28 -5.57 13.48 14.17
C LEU A 28 -4.04 13.55 14.31
N PRO A 29 -3.49 14.64 14.89
CA PRO A 29 -2.04 14.85 14.97
C PRO A 29 -1.30 13.84 15.87
N GLU A 30 -2.03 13.05 16.66
CA GLU A 30 -1.50 11.94 17.46
C GLU A 30 -1.19 10.70 16.61
N VAL A 31 -1.75 10.61 15.41
CA VAL A 31 -1.46 9.53 14.46
C VAL A 31 -0.20 9.89 13.71
N GLU A 32 0.82 9.05 13.85
CA GLU A 32 2.06 9.13 13.08
C GLU A 32 2.03 8.10 11.93
N PRO A 33 1.79 8.52 10.66
CA PRO A 33 1.72 7.60 9.52
C PRO A 33 3.00 6.78 9.34
N ARG A 34 4.14 7.36 9.70
CA ARG A 34 5.45 6.69 9.59
C ARG A 34 5.60 5.49 10.52
N ARG A 35 4.80 5.44 11.59
CA ARG A 35 4.81 4.34 12.58
C ARG A 35 3.62 3.40 12.40
N TYR A 36 2.69 3.74 11.52
CA TYR A 36 1.55 2.91 11.21
C TYR A 36 2.01 1.68 10.42
N PHE A 37 1.50 0.52 10.83
CA PHE A 37 1.79 -0.75 10.20
C PHE A 37 0.50 -1.56 10.09
N ASP A 38 0.12 -1.90 8.86
CA ASP A 38 -1.02 -2.76 8.58
C ASP A 38 -0.54 -4.21 8.37
N ALA A 39 -0.87 -5.06 9.35
CA ALA A 39 -0.52 -6.47 9.32
C ALA A 39 -1.29 -7.24 8.25
N GLN A 40 -2.55 -6.86 7.99
CA GLN A 40 -3.40 -7.53 7.02
C GLN A 40 -2.95 -7.21 5.59
N ALA A 41 -2.61 -5.95 5.32
CA ALA A 41 -2.01 -5.57 4.03
C ALA A 41 -0.69 -6.32 3.77
N LYS A 42 0.15 -6.50 4.80
CA LYS A 42 1.39 -7.29 4.67
C LYS A 42 1.11 -8.76 4.35
N GLU A 43 0.14 -9.36 5.03
CA GLU A 43 -0.22 -10.77 4.80
C GLU A 43 -0.79 -10.97 3.39
N ALA A 44 -1.74 -10.13 2.98
CA ALA A 44 -2.31 -10.17 1.63
C ALA A 44 -1.23 -9.98 0.55
N TYR A 45 -0.26 -9.10 0.79
CA TYR A 45 0.90 -8.96 -0.07
C TYR A 45 1.70 -10.27 -0.16
N GLN A 46 2.05 -10.89 0.97
CA GLN A 46 2.79 -12.16 0.99
C GLN A 46 2.05 -13.29 0.28
N GLU A 47 0.74 -13.40 0.49
CA GLU A 47 -0.10 -14.37 -0.20
C GLU A 47 -0.16 -14.13 -1.72
N SER A 48 -0.22 -12.86 -2.13
CA SER A 48 -0.25 -12.52 -3.56
C SER A 48 1.03 -12.92 -4.29
N LEU A 49 2.19 -12.86 -3.61
CA LEU A 49 3.47 -13.32 -4.16
C LEU A 49 3.45 -14.83 -4.46
N LEU A 50 2.77 -15.61 -3.62
CA LEU A 50 2.68 -17.06 -3.75
C LEU A 50 1.61 -17.47 -4.77
N LYS A 51 0.43 -16.85 -4.70
CA LYS A 51 -0.73 -17.22 -5.51
C LYS A 51 -0.63 -16.73 -6.95
N TRP A 52 -0.01 -15.57 -7.16
CA TRP A 52 0.04 -14.91 -8.47
C TRP A 52 1.47 -14.46 -8.84
N PRO A 53 2.42 -15.40 -8.99
CA PRO A 53 3.84 -15.06 -9.14
C PRO A 53 4.14 -14.25 -10.40
N VAL A 54 3.43 -14.50 -11.50
CA VAL A 54 3.59 -13.73 -12.76
C VAL A 54 3.09 -12.30 -12.58
N LEU A 55 1.92 -12.12 -11.96
CA LEU A 55 1.37 -10.81 -11.69
C LEU A 55 2.25 -10.02 -10.73
N ALA A 56 2.80 -10.67 -9.71
CA ALA A 56 3.73 -10.05 -8.78
C ALA A 56 4.98 -9.50 -9.47
N ARG A 57 5.54 -10.21 -10.46
CA ARG A 57 6.68 -9.73 -11.27
C ARG A 57 6.31 -8.58 -12.20
N LEU A 58 5.10 -8.63 -12.78
CA LEU A 58 4.58 -7.54 -13.62
C LEU A 58 4.37 -6.25 -12.82
N MET A 59 3.86 -6.39 -11.60
CA MET A 59 3.64 -5.31 -10.65
C MET A 59 4.92 -4.88 -9.91
N ASN A 60 6.09 -5.43 -10.25
CA ASN A 60 7.38 -5.17 -9.60
C ASN A 60 7.34 -5.34 -8.07
N LEU A 61 6.53 -6.30 -7.58
CA LEU A 61 6.46 -6.68 -6.17
C LEU A 61 7.64 -7.58 -5.76
N VAL A 62 8.36 -8.15 -6.72
CA VAL A 62 9.55 -8.97 -6.48
C VAL A 62 10.73 -8.31 -7.16
N PRO A 63 11.92 -8.27 -6.52
CA PRO A 63 13.15 -7.82 -7.16
C PRO A 63 13.35 -8.57 -8.48
N ARG A 64 13.56 -7.86 -9.59
CA ARG A 64 13.80 -8.51 -10.88
C ARG A 64 15.23 -8.99 -10.98
N ASP A 65 16.18 -8.18 -10.50
CA ASP A 65 17.61 -8.44 -10.58
C ASP A 65 18.34 -8.20 -9.23
N GLU A 66 19.60 -8.62 -9.13
CA GLU A 66 20.42 -8.45 -7.92
C GLU A 66 20.58 -6.97 -7.52
N ALA A 67 20.52 -6.05 -8.48
CA ALA A 67 20.53 -4.61 -8.23
C ALA A 67 19.29 -4.17 -7.43
N ASP A 68 18.11 -4.71 -7.75
CA ASP A 68 16.87 -4.43 -7.03
C ASP A 68 16.89 -5.00 -5.62
N VAL A 69 17.55 -6.15 -5.43
CA VAL A 69 17.73 -6.77 -4.11
C VAL A 69 18.61 -5.87 -3.22
N GLN A 70 19.68 -5.30 -3.77
CA GLN A 70 20.56 -4.38 -3.04
C GLN A 70 19.86 -3.04 -2.75
N ALA A 71 19.08 -2.52 -3.69
CA ALA A 71 18.26 -1.32 -3.48
C ALA A 71 17.24 -1.54 -2.34
N ALA A 72 16.47 -2.63 -2.38
CA ALA A 72 15.50 -2.98 -1.35
C ALA A 72 16.13 -3.26 0.03
N ARG A 73 17.40 -3.67 0.07
CA ARG A 73 18.16 -3.87 1.31
C ARG A 73 18.75 -2.55 1.84
N GLY A 74 19.22 -1.68 0.95
CA GLY A 74 19.71 -0.34 1.27
C GLY A 74 18.60 0.55 1.85
N GLU A 75 17.39 0.50 1.30
CA GLU A 75 16.23 1.21 1.83
C GLU A 75 15.86 0.74 3.26
N ARG A 76 15.89 -0.58 3.51
CA ARG A 76 15.66 -1.13 4.86
C ARG A 76 16.73 -0.68 5.88
N GLN A 77 17.99 -0.58 5.46
CA GLN A 77 19.08 -0.14 6.34
C GLN A 77 19.04 1.38 6.59
N ALA A 78 18.76 2.18 5.57
CA ALA A 78 18.60 3.62 5.70
C ALA A 78 17.41 3.99 6.61
N SER A 79 16.35 3.18 6.60
CA SER A 79 15.19 3.36 7.47
C SER A 79 15.41 2.89 8.92
N ALA A 80 16.48 2.13 9.20
CA ALA A 80 16.85 1.67 10.55
C ALA A 80 17.87 2.58 11.26
N LEU A 81 18.49 3.50 10.52
CA LEU A 81 19.50 4.46 11.00
C LEU A 81 18.93 5.88 11.22
N LYS A 82 17.61 6.04 11.12
CA LYS A 82 16.90 7.32 11.20
C LYS A 82 15.81 7.24 12.25
#